data_AF-A0A3B9L5R9-F1
#
_entry.id   AF-A0A3B9L5R9-F1
#
_cell.length_a   1.000
_cell.length_b   1.000
_cell.length_c   1.000
_cell.angle_alpha   90.00
_cell.angle_beta   90.00
_cell.angle_gamma   90.00
#
_symmetry.space_group_name_H-M   'P 1'
#
loop_
_entity.id
_entity.type
_entity.pdbx_description
1 polymer ?
#
loop_
_entity_poly.entity_id
_entity_poly.type
_entity_poly.pdbx_seq_one_letter_code
_entity_poly.pdbx_strand_id
1 'polypeptide(L)'
;YLYQGSKPVHWCVDCGSALAEAEVEYEDVNSPAIHVAFKAKDNDLVAQSFGLQKIDGEVFAVIWTTTPWTLPANQAVSVNADVEYNLVRTEKGFVIVAKELAYDLAIKCGLDDTLAVATCKGEALKGLLILHPFDNRKVP
;
A
#
# COMPACT_ATOMS: atom_id res chain seq x y z
N TYR A 1 31.73 7.33 19.88
CA TYR A 1 31.03 8.30 19.01
C TYR A 1 29.60 8.43 19.49
N LEU A 2 29.10 9.66 19.65
CA LEU A 2 27.72 9.96 20.05
C LEU A 2 27.08 10.75 18.89
N TYR A 3 25.90 10.32 18.43
CA TYR A 3 25.17 10.97 17.35
C TYR A 3 23.73 11.24 17.77
N GLN A 4 23.22 12.40 17.39
CA GLN A 4 21.82 12.77 17.57
C GLN A 4 21.00 12.26 16.38
N GLY A 5 19.81 11.74 16.64
CA GLY A 5 18.86 11.28 15.63
C GLY A 5 17.42 11.35 16.13
N SER A 6 16.47 11.04 15.25
CA SER A 6 15.03 11.03 15.56
C SER A 6 14.53 9.58 15.64
N LYS A 7 13.69 9.29 16.64
CA LYS A 7 13.03 8.00 16.82
C LYS A 7 11.53 8.24 17.07
N PRO A 8 10.62 7.51 16.41
CA PRO A 8 9.21 7.50 16.81
C PRO A 8 9.04 7.05 18.26
N VAL A 9 8.18 7.73 19.02
CA VAL A 9 7.86 7.40 20.41
C VAL A 9 6.35 7.41 20.61
N HIS A 10 5.86 6.66 21.59
CA HIS A 10 4.49 6.83 22.07
C HIS A 10 4.36 8.23 22.67
N TRP A 11 3.31 8.95 22.28
CA TRP A 11 3.09 10.33 22.71
C TRP A 11 1.68 10.47 23.27
N CYS A 12 1.57 10.90 24.53
CA CYS A 12 0.30 11.24 25.15
C CYS A 12 -0.06 12.69 24.78
N VAL A 13 -1.13 12.88 23.99
CA VAL A 13 -1.60 14.22 23.64
C VAL A 13 -2.14 14.99 24.84
N ASP A 14 -2.72 14.31 25.83
CA ASP A 14 -3.26 14.93 27.04
C ASP A 14 -2.15 15.36 28.02
N CYS A 15 -1.10 14.55 28.12
CA CYS A 15 0.04 14.76 29.01
C CYS A 15 1.09 15.70 28.42
N GLY A 16 1.16 15.78 27.08
CA GLY A 16 2.18 16.55 26.37
C GLY A 16 3.59 15.96 26.51
N SER A 17 3.71 14.64 26.70
CA SER A 17 4.98 13.95 26.91
C SER A 17 5.06 12.61 26.17
N ALA A 18 6.29 12.15 25.97
CA ALA A 18 6.55 10.79 25.54
C ALA A 18 6.19 9.81 26.67
N LEU A 19 5.64 8.66 26.31
CA LEU A 19 5.34 7.56 27.23
C LEU A 19 6.40 6.46 27.12
N ALA A 20 6.80 5.91 28.26
CA ALA A 20 7.55 4.66 28.31
C ALA A 20 6.63 3.46 28.00
N GLU A 21 7.19 2.33 27.56
CA GLU A 21 6.38 1.12 27.29
C GLU A 21 5.61 0.63 28.53
N ALA A 22 6.17 0.84 29.73
CA ALA A 22 5.51 0.49 30.99
C ALA A 22 4.29 1.39 31.34
N GLU A 23 4.12 2.53 30.66
CA GLU A 23 3.01 3.45 30.83
C GLU A 23 1.90 3.22 29.78
N VAL A 24 2.11 2.29 28.84
CA VAL A 24 1.14 1.99 27.77
C VAL A 24 0.20 0.88 28.22
N GLU A 25 -1.09 1.20 28.29
CA GLU A 25 -2.17 0.24 28.49
C GLU A 25 -2.89 -0.03 27.15
N TYR A 26 -3.36 -1.27 26.97
CA TYR A 26 -4.06 -1.68 25.76
C TYR A 26 -5.55 -1.81 26.02
N GLU A 27 -6.35 -1.19 25.17
CA GLU A 27 -7.81 -1.27 25.18
C GLU A 27 -8.33 -1.54 23.78
N ASP A 28 -9.49 -2.19 23.70
CA ASP A 28 -10.18 -2.42 22.44
C ASP A 28 -10.79 -1.12 21.91
N VAL A 29 -10.36 -0.71 20.72
CA VAL A 29 -10.85 0.49 20.05
C VAL A 29 -11.35 0.16 18.65
N ASN A 30 -12.52 0.69 18.30
CA ASN A 30 -13.03 0.60 16.94
C ASN A 30 -12.32 1.62 16.05
N SER A 31 -11.50 1.13 15.12
CA SER A 31 -10.76 1.97 14.17
C SER A 31 -11.32 1.84 12.75
N PRO A 32 -11.35 2.93 11.96
CA PRO A 32 -11.70 2.86 10.55
C PRO A 32 -10.65 2.05 9.79
N ALA A 33 -11.08 1.15 8.91
CA ALA A 33 -10.20 0.39 8.02
C ALA A 33 -10.56 0.71 6.56
N ILE A 34 -9.56 1.13 5.77
CA ILE A 34 -9.79 1.55 4.39
C ILE A 34 -8.78 0.90 3.43
N HIS A 35 -9.20 0.78 2.17
CA HIS A 35 -8.32 0.42 1.05
C HIS A 35 -8.08 1.67 0.21
N VAL A 36 -6.83 1.92 -0.17
CA VAL A 36 -6.42 3.12 -0.90
C VAL A 36 -5.62 2.70 -2.13
N ALA A 37 -6.01 3.23 -3.29
CA ALA A 37 -5.38 2.96 -4.57
C ALA A 37 -4.33 4.04 -4.90
N PHE A 38 -3.06 3.64 -5.01
CA PHE A 38 -1.94 4.50 -5.41
C PHE A 38 -1.64 4.28 -6.89
N LYS A 39 -1.78 5.34 -7.69
CA LYS A 39 -1.57 5.23 -9.13
C LYS A 39 -0.09 4.95 -9.45
N ALA A 40 0.19 3.92 -10.23
CA ALA A 40 1.51 3.65 -10.75
C ALA A 40 1.98 4.80 -11.65
N LYS A 41 3.26 5.16 -11.56
CA LYS A 41 3.79 6.24 -12.37
C LYS A 41 4.05 5.83 -13.82
N ASP A 42 4.51 4.60 -14.01
CA ASP A 42 4.95 4.08 -15.30
C ASP A 42 4.33 2.70 -15.53
N ASN A 43 3.38 2.64 -16.45
CA ASN A 43 2.67 1.40 -16.78
C ASN A 43 3.54 0.42 -17.55
N ASP A 44 4.56 0.87 -18.29
CA ASP A 44 5.43 0.00 -19.07
C ASP A 44 6.38 -0.76 -18.13
N LEU A 45 6.88 -0.10 -17.09
CA LEU A 45 7.64 -0.77 -16.02
C LEU A 45 6.78 -1.79 -15.28
N VAL A 46 5.52 -1.44 -14.98
CA VAL A 46 4.60 -2.40 -14.37
C VAL A 46 4.36 -3.59 -15.32
N ALA A 47 4.10 -3.35 -16.60
CA ALA A 47 3.89 -4.41 -17.58
C ALA A 47 5.08 -5.39 -17.61
N GLN A 48 6.30 -4.86 -17.60
CA GLN A 48 7.53 -5.66 -17.53
C GLN A 48 7.59 -6.54 -16.28
N SER A 49 7.25 -5.99 -15.09
CA SER A 49 7.20 -6.77 -13.84
C SER A 49 6.22 -7.95 -13.90
N PHE A 50 5.15 -7.82 -14.68
CA PHE A 50 4.14 -8.86 -14.89
C PHE A 50 4.37 -9.72 -16.15
N GLY A 51 5.48 -9.52 -16.87
CA GLY A 51 5.77 -10.26 -18.11
C GLY A 51 4.83 -9.92 -19.28
N LEU A 52 4.16 -8.78 -19.24
CA LEU A 52 3.26 -8.29 -20.27
C LEU A 52 3.99 -7.32 -21.21
N GLN A 53 3.59 -7.30 -22.49
CA GLN A 53 4.14 -6.33 -23.45
C GLN A 53 3.66 -4.90 -23.18
N LYS A 54 2.41 -4.74 -22.73
CA LYS A 54 1.77 -3.46 -22.49
C LYS A 54 0.55 -3.61 -21.59
N ILE A 55 0.21 -2.55 -20.87
CA ILE A 55 -1.06 -2.41 -20.13
C ILE A 55 -1.83 -1.21 -20.69
N ASP A 56 -3.01 -1.45 -21.26
CA ASP A 56 -3.84 -0.43 -21.91
C ASP A 56 -4.81 0.27 -20.93
N GLY A 57 -4.29 0.78 -19.81
CA GLY A 57 -5.10 1.47 -18.80
C GLY A 57 -4.28 1.91 -17.60
N GLU A 58 -4.85 2.75 -16.74
CA GLU A 58 -4.19 3.16 -15.50
C GLU A 58 -4.01 1.96 -14.57
N VAL A 59 -2.86 1.88 -13.89
CA VAL A 59 -2.58 0.84 -12.90
C VAL A 59 -2.51 1.46 -11.52
N PHE A 60 -3.03 0.76 -10.51
CA PHE A 60 -3.02 1.19 -9.14
C PHE A 60 -2.51 0.10 -8.20
N ALA A 61 -1.59 0.42 -7.29
CA ALA A 61 -1.24 -0.43 -6.16
C ALA A 61 -2.22 -0.18 -5.02
N VAL A 62 -2.90 -1.23 -4.54
CA VAL A 62 -3.87 -1.10 -3.44
C VAL A 62 -3.19 -1.43 -2.12
N ILE A 63 -3.26 -0.50 -1.16
CA ILE A 63 -2.87 -0.75 0.23
C ILE A 63 -4.09 -0.77 1.15
N TRP A 64 -3.91 -1.37 2.31
CA TRP A 64 -4.87 -1.34 3.41
C TRP A 64 -4.26 -0.64 4.63
N THR A 65 -5.04 0.17 5.32
CA THR A 65 -4.63 0.80 6.58
C THR A 65 -5.81 0.99 7.55
N THR A 66 -5.54 0.82 8.84
CA THR A 66 -6.44 1.16 9.95
C THR A 66 -6.20 2.56 10.50
N THR A 67 -5.20 3.27 9.96
CA THR A 67 -4.83 4.62 10.40
C THR A 67 -4.83 5.59 9.21
N PRO A 68 -6.01 5.96 8.66
CA PRO A 68 -6.11 6.83 7.49
C PRO A 68 -5.36 8.16 7.63
N TRP A 69 -5.27 8.69 8.85
CA TRP A 69 -4.57 9.93 9.16
C TRP A 69 -3.06 9.88 8.88
N THR A 70 -2.47 8.69 8.71
CA THR A 70 -1.06 8.53 8.33
C THR A 70 -0.80 8.69 6.83
N LEU A 71 -1.85 8.59 6.00
CA LEU A 71 -1.72 8.63 4.54
C LEU A 71 -1.07 9.91 4.01
N PRO A 72 -1.37 11.14 4.50
CA PRO A 72 -0.68 12.34 4.03
C PRO A 72 0.83 12.31 4.21
N ALA A 73 1.33 11.60 5.22
CA ALA A 73 2.75 11.47 5.51
C ALA A 73 3.40 10.25 4.84
N ASN A 74 2.65 9.46 4.05
CA ASN A 74 3.18 8.27 3.39
C ASN A 74 4.39 8.61 2.50
N GLN A 75 5.44 7.78 2.62
CA GLN A 75 6.70 7.95 1.88
C GLN A 75 7.03 6.77 0.97
N ALA A 76 6.30 5.66 1.06
CA ALA A 76 6.53 4.44 0.28
C ALA A 76 5.34 3.47 0.39
N VAL A 77 5.23 2.56 -0.56
CA VAL A 77 4.40 1.35 -0.46
C VAL A 77 5.29 0.13 -0.41
N SER A 78 5.14 -0.65 0.66
CA SER A 78 5.93 -1.86 0.86
C SER A 78 5.29 -3.05 0.15
N VAL A 79 6.13 -3.82 -0.53
CA VAL A 79 5.80 -5.14 -1.09
C VAL A 79 6.65 -6.20 -0.41
N ASN A 80 6.09 -7.40 -0.22
CA ASN A 80 6.84 -8.54 0.28
C ASN A 80 7.39 -9.32 -0.92
N ALA A 81 8.72 -9.52 -0.95
CA ALA A 81 9.42 -10.13 -2.08
C ALA A 81 8.89 -11.54 -2.44
N ASP A 82 8.54 -12.33 -1.43
CA ASP A 82 8.15 -13.74 -1.58
C ASP A 82 6.65 -13.93 -1.88
N VAL A 83 5.84 -12.90 -1.63
CA VAL A 83 4.39 -12.93 -1.86
C VAL A 83 4.09 -12.79 -3.35
N GLU A 84 3.07 -13.51 -3.83
CA GLU A 84 2.56 -13.34 -5.19
C GLU A 84 1.53 -12.21 -5.24
N TYR A 85 1.62 -11.40 -6.29
CA TYR A 85 0.72 -10.29 -6.55
C TYR A 85 0.02 -10.51 -7.89
N ASN A 86 -1.30 -10.26 -7.92
CA ASN A 86 -2.11 -10.31 -9.11
C ASN A 86 -2.30 -8.89 -9.66
N LEU A 87 -2.25 -8.77 -10.99
CA LEU A 87 -2.78 -7.63 -11.72
C LEU A 87 -4.21 -7.97 -12.12
N VAL A 88 -5.19 -7.31 -11.52
CA VAL A 88 -6.63 -7.57 -11.74
C VAL A 88 -7.22 -6.45 -12.58
N ARG A 89 -7.95 -6.80 -13.63
CA ARG A 89 -8.67 -5.81 -14.45
C ARG A 89 -9.97 -5.39 -13.77
N THR A 90 -10.24 -4.10 -13.80
CA THR A 90 -11.47 -3.47 -13.25
C THR A 90 -12.06 -2.52 -14.30
N GLU A 91 -13.27 -2.01 -14.06
CA GLU A 91 -13.87 -0.98 -14.91
C GLU A 91 -13.08 0.33 -14.93
N LYS A 92 -12.28 0.62 -13.89
CA LYS A 92 -11.53 1.86 -13.72
C LYS A 92 -10.05 1.76 -14.09
N GLY A 93 -9.62 0.63 -14.64
CA GLY A 93 -8.22 0.32 -14.92
C GLY A 93 -7.78 -0.98 -14.25
N PHE A 94 -6.51 -1.10 -13.88
CA PHE A 94 -5.93 -2.29 -13.30
C PHE A 94 -5.52 -2.06 -11.85
N VAL A 95 -5.66 -3.07 -11.01
CA VAL A 95 -5.22 -3.02 -9.62
C VAL A 95 -4.20 -4.11 -9.34
N ILE A 96 -3.13 -3.76 -8.63
CA ILE A 96 -2.16 -4.69 -8.09
C ILE A 96 -2.59 -5.00 -6.66
N VAL A 97 -2.80 -6.29 -6.37
CA VAL A 97 -3.23 -6.79 -5.07
C VAL A 97 -2.48 -8.08 -4.75
N ALA A 98 -2.16 -8.31 -3.47
CA ALA A 98 -1.62 -9.60 -3.05
C ALA A 98 -2.62 -10.71 -3.39
N LYS A 99 -2.14 -11.81 -3.97
CA LYS A 99 -2.98 -12.90 -4.49
C LYS A 99 -3.94 -13.45 -3.45
N GLU A 100 -3.49 -13.62 -2.21
CA GLU A 100 -4.30 -14.12 -1.09
C GLU A 100 -5.41 -13.14 -0.68
N LEU A 101 -5.25 -11.84 -0.94
CA LEU A 101 -6.22 -10.80 -0.60
C LEU A 101 -7.13 -10.43 -1.78
N ALA A 102 -6.87 -10.95 -2.97
CA ALA A 102 -7.58 -10.57 -4.19
C ALA A 102 -9.09 -10.88 -4.09
N TYR A 103 -9.44 -12.07 -3.58
CA TYR A 103 -10.83 -12.50 -3.40
C TYR A 103 -11.59 -11.61 -2.41
N ASP A 104 -11.00 -11.37 -1.25
CA ASP A 104 -11.60 -10.53 -0.20
C ASP A 104 -11.79 -9.08 -0.67
N LEU A 105 -10.78 -8.53 -1.36
CA LEU A 105 -10.86 -7.20 -1.93
C LEU A 105 -11.93 -7.13 -3.02
N ALA A 106 -12.03 -8.16 -3.86
CA ALA A 106 -13.03 -8.24 -4.91
C ALA A 106 -14.44 -8.19 -4.34
N ILE A 107 -14.75 -9.00 -3.32
CA ILE A 107 -16.04 -8.94 -2.63
C ILE A 107 -16.30 -7.55 -2.04
N LYS A 108 -15.33 -6.99 -1.30
CA LYS A 108 -15.50 -5.72 -0.57
C LYS A 108 -15.64 -4.51 -1.49
N CYS A 109 -14.93 -4.52 -2.61
CA CYS A 109 -14.89 -3.41 -3.57
C CYS A 109 -15.81 -3.63 -4.77
N GLY A 110 -16.54 -4.75 -4.83
CA GLY A 110 -17.36 -5.13 -5.97
C GLY A 110 -16.54 -5.35 -7.25
N LEU A 111 -15.31 -5.84 -7.11
CA LEU A 111 -14.46 -6.24 -8.23
C LEU A 111 -14.70 -7.73 -8.52
N ASP A 112 -14.29 -8.17 -9.70
CA ASP A 112 -14.30 -9.57 -10.09
C ASP A 112 -12.85 -10.10 -10.04
N ASP A 113 -12.55 -10.99 -9.09
CA ASP A 113 -11.22 -11.57 -8.91
C ASP A 113 -10.85 -12.59 -9.99
N THR A 114 -11.84 -13.09 -10.75
CA THR A 114 -11.60 -13.97 -11.90
C THR A 114 -10.93 -13.24 -13.07
N LEU A 115 -10.83 -11.90 -13.00
CA LEU A 115 -10.19 -11.04 -13.99
C LEU A 115 -8.69 -10.79 -13.74
N ALA A 116 -8.00 -11.67 -13.01
CA ALA A 116 -6.54 -11.63 -12.92
C ALA A 116 -5.93 -11.83 -14.32
N VAL A 117 -5.26 -10.79 -14.84
CA VAL A 117 -4.65 -10.81 -16.19
C VAL A 117 -3.21 -11.29 -16.17
N ALA A 118 -2.52 -11.16 -15.03
CA ALA A 118 -1.15 -11.62 -14.82
C ALA A 118 -0.82 -11.72 -13.32
N THR A 119 0.24 -12.45 -13.00
CA THR A 119 0.76 -12.60 -11.63
C THR A 119 2.28 -12.42 -11.65
N CYS A 120 2.84 -11.81 -10.61
CA CYS A 120 4.29 -11.76 -10.40
C CYS A 120 4.65 -11.94 -8.92
N LYS A 121 5.93 -12.18 -8.63
CA LYS A 121 6.48 -12.12 -7.26
C LYS A 121 6.68 -10.65 -6.86
N GLY A 122 6.49 -10.33 -5.58
CA GLY A 122 6.66 -8.97 -5.08
C GLY A 122 8.06 -8.41 -5.30
N GLU A 123 9.08 -9.27 -5.43
CA GLU A 123 10.44 -8.84 -5.81
C GLU A 123 10.46 -8.06 -7.13
N ALA A 124 9.64 -8.46 -8.10
CA ALA A 124 9.55 -7.80 -9.41
C ALA A 124 8.91 -6.40 -9.34
N LEU A 125 8.22 -6.07 -8.24
CA LEU A 125 7.59 -4.77 -8.02
C LEU A 125 8.51 -3.78 -7.30
N LYS A 126 9.67 -4.23 -6.84
CA LYS A 126 10.60 -3.41 -6.05
C LYS A 126 11.09 -2.21 -6.85
N GLY A 127 10.97 -1.02 -6.25
CA GLY A 127 11.47 0.23 -6.81
C GLY A 127 10.59 0.84 -7.89
N LEU A 128 9.42 0.25 -8.17
CA LEU A 128 8.40 0.89 -8.99
C LEU A 128 7.90 2.15 -8.28
N LEU A 129 7.89 3.26 -9.00
CA LEU A 129 7.38 4.51 -8.47
C LEU A 129 5.86 4.57 -8.61
N ILE A 130 5.21 5.00 -7.54
CA ILE A 130 3.78 5.31 -7.52
C ILE A 130 3.57 6.79 -7.16
N LEU A 131 2.40 7.30 -7.48
CA LEU A 131 1.98 8.66 -7.18
C LEU A 131 1.28 8.69 -5.83
N HIS A 132 1.70 9.61 -4.97
CA HIS A 132 1.04 9.84 -3.69
C HIS A 132 -0.41 10.32 -3.93
N PRO A 133 -1.42 9.83 -3.18
CA PRO A 133 -2.83 10.08 -3.47
C PRO A 133 -3.27 11.53 -3.23
N PHE A 134 -2.56 12.28 -2.39
CA PHE A 134 -2.94 13.66 -2.01
C PHE A 134 -1.97 14.73 -2.50
N ASP A 135 -0.74 14.34 -2.85
CA ASP A 135 0.33 15.28 -3.18
C ASP A 135 0.93 14.92 -4.53
N ASN A 136 1.53 15.88 -5.23
CA ASN A 136 2.28 15.62 -6.46
C ASN A 136 3.68 15.02 -6.20
N ARG A 137 3.76 14.07 -5.27
CA ARG A 137 4.98 13.36 -4.88
C ARG A 137 4.98 11.96 -5.51
N LYS A 138 6.18 11.48 -5.80
CA LYS A 138 6.44 10.11 -6.25
C LYS A 138 7.05 9.39 -5.07
N VAL A 139 6.52 8.23 -4.73
CA VAL A 139 7.03 7.39 -3.66
C VAL A 139 7.41 6.02 -4.21
N PRO A 140 8.47 5.38 -3.69
CA PRO A 140 8.84 4.03 -4.05
C PRO A 140 7.90 2.97 -3.48
#